data_AF-A0A0K9XZ95-F1
#
_entry.id   AF-A0A0K9XZ95-F1
#
_cell.length_a   1.000
_cell.length_b   1.000
_cell.length_c   1.000
_cell.angle_alpha   90.00
_cell.angle_beta   90.00
_cell.angle_gamma   90.00
#
_symmetry.space_group_name_H-M   'P 1'
#
loop_
_entity.id
_entity.type
_entity.pdbx_description
1 polymer ?
#
loop_
_entity_poly.entity_id
_entity_poly.type
_entity_poly.pdbx_seq_one_letter_code
_entity_poly.pdbx_strand_id
1 'polypeptide(L)'
;MNFNYTETANLYLKDKYQTVNIHGKLNDIENPIIFGYGDELDSEYSVIENKNDNRFLEHFKSINYAKTENYKQVLEYIDSDLFQVCIMGHSCGNTDRTLLNTIFEHDNCASVKIYYYQKSATQDYYLDVYKNISRNFNSKAKLRDRVVNKSFCKPLISFLE
;
A
#
# COMPACT_ATOMS: atom_id res chain seq x y z
N MET A 1 -5.00 -6.20 -3.55
CA MET A 1 -5.31 -4.77 -3.37
C MET A 1 -4.66 -3.97 -4.50
N ASN A 2 -5.41 -3.06 -5.12
CA ASN A 2 -4.97 -2.18 -6.22
C ASN A 2 -5.06 -0.72 -5.78
N PHE A 3 -3.96 0.02 -5.93
CA PHE A 3 -3.85 1.45 -5.62
C PHE A 3 -4.04 2.35 -6.86
N ASN A 4 -4.15 1.77 -8.06
CA ASN A 4 -4.38 2.54 -9.27
C ASN A 4 -5.87 2.84 -9.44
N TYR A 5 -6.18 4.03 -9.95
CA TYR A 5 -7.55 4.43 -10.32
C TYR A 5 -8.01 3.77 -11.63
N THR A 6 -7.07 3.24 -12.40
CA THR A 6 -7.28 2.56 -13.69
C THR A 6 -7.34 1.04 -13.52
N GLU A 7 -7.86 0.37 -14.54
CA GLU A 7 -8.02 -1.09 -14.59
C GLU A 7 -6.71 -1.87 -14.80
N THR A 8 -5.55 -1.28 -14.51
CA THR A 8 -4.24 -1.88 -14.76
C THR A 8 -4.15 -3.27 -14.12
N ALA A 9 -4.69 -3.45 -12.90
CA ALA A 9 -4.71 -4.75 -12.23
C ALA A 9 -5.52 -5.80 -13.00
N ASN A 10 -6.65 -5.43 -13.62
CA ASN A 10 -7.52 -6.34 -14.36
C ASN A 10 -6.83 -6.91 -15.62
N LEU A 11 -5.86 -6.18 -16.18
CA LEU A 11 -5.09 -6.65 -17.34
C LEU A 11 -4.17 -7.85 -17.01
N TYR A 12 -3.76 -7.98 -15.74
CA TYR A 12 -2.80 -9.01 -15.31
C TYR A 12 -3.46 -10.08 -14.42
N LEU A 13 -4.54 -9.74 -13.73
CA LEU A 13 -5.24 -10.66 -12.84
C LEU A 13 -6.27 -11.44 -13.65
N LYS A 14 -6.08 -12.76 -13.72
CA LYS A 14 -7.12 -13.69 -14.20
C LYS A 14 -8.27 -13.75 -13.19
N ASP A 15 -9.44 -14.23 -13.61
CA ASP A 15 -10.70 -14.33 -12.82
C ASP A 15 -10.63 -15.08 -11.48
N LYS A 16 -9.45 -15.56 -11.08
CA LYS A 16 -9.20 -16.29 -9.83
C LYS A 16 -8.88 -15.40 -8.63
N TYR A 17 -8.66 -14.09 -8.82
CA TYR A 17 -8.22 -13.20 -7.75
C TYR A 17 -9.24 -12.09 -7.49
N GLN A 18 -9.64 -11.93 -6.23
CA GLN A 18 -10.42 -10.79 -5.80
C GLN A 18 -9.55 -9.53 -5.75
N THR A 19 -10.02 -8.45 -6.37
CA THR A 19 -9.32 -7.16 -6.41
C THR A 19 -10.07 -6.10 -5.63
N VAL A 20 -9.51 -5.70 -4.49
CA VAL A 20 -9.96 -4.51 -3.76
C VAL A 20 -9.29 -3.28 -4.36
N ASN A 21 -10.09 -2.35 -4.91
CA ASN A 21 -9.61 -1.09 -5.50
C ASN A 21 -9.72 0.02 -4.46
N ILE A 22 -8.69 0.11 -3.60
CA ILE A 22 -8.75 0.87 -2.34
C ILE A 22 -8.91 2.38 -2.57
N HIS A 23 -8.47 2.88 -3.73
CA HIS A 23 -8.56 4.30 -4.09
C HIS A 23 -9.76 4.64 -4.98
N GLY A 24 -10.70 3.73 -5.17
CA GLY A 24 -11.77 3.90 -6.13
C GLY A 24 -11.42 3.45 -7.54
N LYS A 25 -12.38 3.60 -8.44
CA LYS A 25 -12.25 3.32 -9.88
C LYS A 25 -12.76 4.51 -10.70
N LEU A 26 -12.14 4.72 -11.86
CA LEU A 26 -12.64 5.69 -12.82
C LEU A 26 -14.06 5.32 -13.28
N ASN A 27 -14.97 6.31 -13.31
CA ASN A 27 -16.36 6.16 -13.75
C ASN A 27 -17.22 5.18 -12.92
N ASP A 28 -16.83 4.90 -11.68
CA ASP A 28 -17.59 4.05 -10.75
C ASP A 28 -18.23 4.93 -9.66
N ILE A 29 -19.56 4.93 -9.59
CA ILE A 29 -20.32 5.74 -8.64
C ILE A 29 -20.31 5.09 -7.25
N GLU A 30 -20.27 3.74 -7.20
CA GLU A 30 -20.28 2.97 -5.95
C GLU A 30 -18.88 2.88 -5.33
N ASN A 31 -17.84 3.00 -6.16
CA ASN A 31 -16.46 3.08 -5.72
C ASN A 31 -15.75 4.33 -6.26
N PRO A 32 -16.16 5.54 -5.80
CA PRO A 32 -15.67 6.79 -6.33
C PRO A 32 -14.18 6.99 -5.99
N ILE A 33 -13.52 7.80 -6.80
CA ILE A 33 -12.09 8.08 -6.62
C ILE A 33 -11.82 8.77 -5.27
N ILE A 34 -10.84 8.25 -4.54
CA ILE A 34 -10.34 8.78 -3.28
C ILE A 34 -8.96 9.42 -3.51
N PHE A 35 -8.91 10.75 -3.49
CA PHE A 35 -7.68 11.52 -3.46
C PHE A 35 -7.41 12.04 -2.04
N GLY A 36 -6.14 12.30 -1.72
CA GLY A 36 -5.78 12.92 -0.46
C GLY A 36 -4.45 12.50 0.13
N TYR A 37 -4.29 12.79 1.41
CA TYR A 37 -3.17 12.36 2.24
C TYR A 37 -3.64 11.36 3.30
N GLY A 38 -2.83 10.36 3.60
CA GLY A 38 -3.20 9.21 4.44
C GLY A 38 -2.10 8.83 5.43
N ASP A 39 -1.40 9.82 6.00
CA ASP A 39 -0.48 9.62 7.12
C ASP A 39 -1.05 10.28 8.38
N GLU A 40 -1.78 9.50 9.16
CA GLU A 40 -2.30 9.89 10.47
C GLU A 40 -1.29 9.65 11.59
N LEU A 41 -0.18 8.96 11.27
CA LEU A 41 0.92 8.70 12.19
C LEU A 41 1.90 9.87 12.27
N ASP A 42 1.71 10.90 11.44
CA ASP A 42 2.48 12.14 11.46
C ASP A 42 1.99 13.05 12.61
N SER A 43 2.91 13.68 13.33
CA SER A 43 2.58 14.62 14.40
C SER A 43 1.75 15.81 13.93
N GLU A 44 1.90 16.23 12.67
CA GLU A 44 1.12 17.32 12.07
C GLU A 44 -0.37 16.94 11.92
N TYR A 45 -0.69 15.65 11.78
CA TYR A 45 -2.08 15.19 11.72
C TYR A 45 -2.84 15.58 12.99
N SER A 46 -2.27 15.31 14.17
CA SER A 46 -2.88 15.66 15.44
C SER A 46 -3.07 17.17 15.59
N VAL A 47 -2.19 17.99 15.02
CA VAL A 47 -2.36 19.46 15.01
C VAL A 47 -3.57 19.87 14.17
N ILE A 48 -3.78 19.21 13.03
CA ILE A 48 -4.93 19.46 12.16
C ILE A 48 -6.23 19.00 12.81
N GLU A 49 -6.26 17.80 13.37
CA GLU A 49 -7.43 17.22 14.05
C GLU A 49 -7.89 18.12 15.22
N ASN A 50 -6.94 18.62 16.02
CA ASN A 50 -7.22 19.48 17.17
C ASN A 50 -7.74 20.89 16.81
N LYS A 51 -7.72 21.28 15.52
CA LYS A 51 -8.35 22.55 15.08
C LYS A 51 -9.88 22.50 15.13
N ASN A 52 -10.47 21.31 15.23
CA ASN A 52 -11.92 21.08 15.31
C ASN A 52 -12.71 21.77 14.19
N ASP A 53 -12.14 21.78 12.98
CA ASP A 53 -12.74 22.30 11.77
C ASP A 53 -12.66 21.23 10.68
N ASN A 54 -13.83 20.64 10.39
CA ASN A 54 -13.95 19.48 9.51
C ASN A 54 -13.43 19.71 8.09
N ARG A 55 -13.33 20.98 7.65
CA ARG A 55 -12.80 21.32 6.32
C ARG A 55 -11.35 20.86 6.15
N PHE A 56 -10.58 20.83 7.23
CA PHE A 56 -9.20 20.31 7.15
C PHE A 56 -9.15 18.79 7.00
N LEU A 57 -10.22 18.07 7.33
CA LEU A 57 -10.30 16.61 7.25
C LEU A 57 -10.83 16.09 5.90
N GLU A 58 -11.39 16.96 5.05
CA GLU A 58 -12.07 16.60 3.80
C GLU A 58 -11.19 15.81 2.81
N HIS A 59 -9.88 16.05 2.83
CA HIS A 59 -8.91 15.42 1.92
C HIS A 59 -8.00 14.41 2.63
N PHE A 60 -8.40 13.91 3.79
CA PHE A 60 -7.75 12.75 4.40
C PHE A 60 -8.32 11.46 3.83
N LYS A 61 -7.43 10.60 3.34
CA LYS A 61 -7.83 9.33 2.72
C LYS A 61 -8.47 8.39 3.72
N SER A 62 -7.97 8.35 4.95
CA SER A 62 -8.53 7.56 6.05
C SER A 62 -10.01 7.87 6.30
N ILE A 63 -10.38 9.16 6.30
CA ILE A 63 -11.78 9.60 6.39
C ILE A 63 -12.54 9.18 5.13
N ASN A 64 -11.97 9.42 3.95
CA ASN A 64 -12.62 9.12 2.68
C ASN A 64 -12.78 7.61 2.41
N TYR A 65 -11.97 6.75 3.03
CA TYR A 65 -12.14 5.30 2.95
C TYR A 65 -13.47 4.84 3.56
N ALA A 66 -14.07 5.60 4.48
CA ALA A 66 -15.39 5.31 5.04
C ALA A 66 -16.54 5.40 4.02
N LYS A 67 -16.29 5.98 2.83
CA LYS A 67 -17.28 6.06 1.75
C LYS A 67 -17.60 4.70 1.11
N THR A 68 -16.75 3.69 1.32
CA THR A 68 -16.90 2.36 0.69
C THR A 68 -16.49 1.27 1.69
N GLU A 69 -16.87 0.02 1.40
CA GLU A 69 -16.47 -1.12 2.24
C GLU A 69 -15.04 -1.63 1.97
N ASN A 70 -14.32 -1.05 1.00
CA ASN A 70 -13.02 -1.57 0.55
C ASN A 70 -11.98 -1.67 1.66
N TYR A 71 -11.88 -0.66 2.53
CA TYR A 71 -10.93 -0.68 3.64
C TYR A 71 -11.27 -1.78 4.65
N LYS A 72 -12.57 -1.95 4.95
CA LYS A 72 -13.05 -3.04 5.82
C LYS A 72 -12.75 -4.42 5.23
N GLN A 73 -12.96 -4.61 3.93
CA GLN A 73 -12.59 -5.86 3.25
C GLN A 73 -11.09 -6.16 3.35
N VAL A 74 -10.22 -5.14 3.31
CA VAL A 74 -8.78 -5.32 3.54
C VAL A 74 -8.51 -5.79 4.96
N LEU A 75 -9.14 -5.17 5.97
CA LEU A 75 -9.00 -5.56 7.37
C LEU A 75 -9.45 -7.01 7.60
N GLU A 76 -10.67 -7.36 7.16
CA GLU A 76 -11.22 -8.72 7.27
C GLU A 76 -10.30 -9.76 6.61
N TYR A 77 -9.68 -9.43 5.48
CA TYR A 77 -8.72 -10.31 4.82
C TYR A 77 -7.45 -10.51 5.64
N ILE A 78 -6.80 -9.44 6.14
CA ILE A 78 -5.54 -9.55 6.89
C ILE A 78 -5.75 -10.17 8.29
N ASP A 79 -6.96 -10.08 8.84
CA ASP A 79 -7.36 -10.72 10.09
C ASP A 79 -7.64 -12.22 9.92
N SER A 80 -7.98 -12.68 8.72
CA SER A 80 -8.48 -14.04 8.50
C SER A 80 -7.44 -15.16 8.65
N ASP A 81 -6.19 -14.92 8.22
CA ASP A 81 -5.10 -15.91 8.29
C ASP A 81 -3.73 -15.22 8.09
N LEU A 82 -2.64 -15.97 8.21
CA LEU A 82 -1.30 -15.55 7.84
C LEU A 82 -1.24 -15.16 6.35
N PHE A 83 -0.59 -14.04 6.07
CA PHE A 83 -0.45 -13.53 4.71
C PHE A 83 0.97 -13.05 4.40
N GLN A 84 1.29 -13.01 3.10
CA GLN A 84 2.51 -12.40 2.57
C GLN A 84 2.12 -11.22 1.68
N VAL A 85 2.81 -10.10 1.85
CA VAL A 85 2.65 -8.94 0.97
C VAL A 85 3.63 -9.03 -0.19
N CYS A 86 3.12 -9.03 -1.42
CA CYS A 86 3.91 -8.92 -2.64
C CYS A 86 3.79 -7.50 -3.20
N ILE A 87 4.90 -6.76 -3.21
CA ILE A 87 4.93 -5.37 -3.70
C ILE A 87 5.32 -5.37 -5.16
N MET A 88 4.41 -4.90 -6.01
CA MET A 88 4.57 -4.81 -7.46
C MET A 88 4.37 -3.36 -7.88
N GLY A 89 5.46 -2.60 -7.88
CA GLY A 89 5.46 -1.17 -8.24
C GLY A 89 6.11 -0.28 -7.19
N HIS A 90 6.06 1.03 -7.41
CA HIS A 90 6.77 2.02 -6.61
C HIS A 90 5.89 2.76 -5.58
N SER A 91 4.56 2.60 -5.66
CA SER A 91 3.56 3.42 -4.97
C SER A 91 3.36 3.07 -3.48
N CYS A 92 4.42 2.75 -2.75
CA CYS A 92 4.42 2.55 -1.29
C CYS A 92 4.94 3.79 -0.56
N GLY A 93 4.56 4.98 -1.03
CA GLY A 93 4.96 6.27 -0.46
C GLY A 93 4.17 6.61 0.81
N ASN A 94 4.52 7.74 1.43
CA ASN A 94 3.89 8.19 2.69
C ASN A 94 2.43 8.61 2.53
N THR A 95 1.93 8.77 1.31
CA THR A 95 0.56 9.25 1.04
C THR A 95 -0.54 8.33 1.55
N ASP A 96 -0.21 7.08 1.89
CA ASP A 96 -1.12 6.07 2.46
C ASP A 96 -0.46 5.35 3.64
N ARG A 97 0.41 6.06 4.37
CA ARG A 97 1.25 5.47 5.42
C ARG A 97 0.43 4.76 6.49
N THR A 98 -0.72 5.27 6.91
CA THR A 98 -1.58 4.60 7.90
C THR A 98 -2.05 3.23 7.42
N LEU A 99 -2.58 3.16 6.19
CA LEU A 99 -3.03 1.90 5.59
C LEU A 99 -1.86 0.91 5.43
N LEU A 100 -0.74 1.38 4.88
CA LEU A 100 0.43 0.54 4.65
C LEU A 100 1.04 0.06 5.97
N ASN A 101 1.11 0.90 7.00
CA ASN A 101 1.57 0.52 8.33
C ASN A 101 0.66 -0.56 8.94
N THR A 102 -0.67 -0.38 8.84
CA THR A 102 -1.66 -1.35 9.32
C THR A 102 -1.40 -2.74 8.74
N ILE A 103 -1.19 -2.83 7.42
CA ILE A 103 -0.91 -4.12 6.74
C ILE A 103 0.48 -4.66 7.09
N PHE A 104 1.51 -3.82 7.00
CA PHE A 104 2.90 -4.26 7.17
C PHE A 104 3.23 -4.67 8.60
N GLU A 105 2.61 -4.02 9.59
CA GLU A 105 2.81 -4.31 11.01
C GLU A 105 1.73 -5.21 11.61
N HIS A 106 0.73 -5.64 10.84
CA HIS A 106 -0.27 -6.63 11.26
C HIS A 106 0.37 -7.90 11.81
N ASP A 107 -0.18 -8.50 12.86
CA ASP A 107 0.47 -9.66 13.48
C ASP A 107 0.46 -10.91 12.57
N ASN A 108 -0.54 -11.03 11.70
CA ASN A 108 -0.59 -12.09 10.68
C ASN A 108 0.30 -11.84 9.45
N CYS A 109 0.99 -10.69 9.36
CA CYS A 109 1.89 -10.41 8.24
C CYS A 109 3.19 -11.21 8.40
N ALA A 110 3.30 -12.31 7.65
CA ALA A 110 4.45 -13.20 7.73
C ALA A 110 5.68 -12.64 7.02
N SER A 111 5.51 -11.93 5.90
CA SER A 111 6.62 -11.34 5.15
C SER A 111 6.17 -10.31 4.12
N VAL A 112 7.11 -9.45 3.72
CA VAL A 112 6.95 -8.45 2.65
C VAL A 112 8.03 -8.70 1.60
N LYS A 113 7.60 -9.12 0.41
CA LYS A 113 8.46 -9.45 -0.72
C LYS A 113 8.36 -8.38 -1.81
N ILE A 114 9.50 -7.86 -2.23
CA ILE A 114 9.60 -6.78 -3.22
C ILE A 114 9.87 -7.37 -4.60
N TYR A 115 9.02 -7.04 -5.57
CA TYR A 115 9.26 -7.27 -6.98
C TYR A 115 9.66 -5.95 -7.62
N TYR A 116 10.94 -5.81 -7.92
CA TYR A 116 11.55 -4.53 -8.30
C TYR A 116 11.72 -4.40 -9.82
N TYR A 117 11.88 -3.17 -10.30
CA TYR A 117 12.23 -2.92 -11.69
C TYR A 117 13.75 -3.05 -11.89
N GLN A 118 14.18 -3.87 -12.84
CA GLN A 118 15.57 -3.95 -13.30
C GLN A 118 15.72 -3.02 -14.51
N LYS A 119 16.59 -2.01 -14.39
CA LYS A 119 16.79 -1.01 -15.44
C LYS A 119 17.93 -1.37 -16.39
N SER A 120 18.97 -2.02 -15.88
CA SER A 120 20.12 -2.53 -16.64
C SER A 120 20.75 -3.69 -15.89
N ALA A 121 21.76 -4.37 -16.46
CA ALA A 121 22.49 -5.44 -15.77
C ALA A 121 23.07 -5.03 -14.40
N THR A 122 23.30 -3.73 -14.16
CA THR A 122 23.93 -3.22 -12.94
C THR A 122 23.03 -2.32 -12.09
N GLN A 123 21.87 -1.91 -12.61
CA GLN A 123 20.97 -0.97 -11.93
C GLN A 123 19.56 -1.55 -11.75
N ASP A 124 19.07 -1.51 -10.51
CA ASP A 124 17.70 -1.86 -10.13
C ASP A 124 17.15 -0.91 -9.06
N TYR A 125 15.84 -0.99 -8.87
CA TYR A 125 15.09 -0.14 -7.94
C TYR A 125 14.68 -0.85 -6.64
N TYR A 126 15.33 -1.96 -6.28
CA TYR A 126 15.00 -2.66 -5.03
C TYR A 126 15.15 -1.73 -3.82
N LEU A 127 16.29 -1.03 -3.73
CA LEU A 127 16.59 -0.17 -2.58
C LEU A 127 15.67 1.05 -2.51
N ASP A 128 15.20 1.57 -3.64
CA ASP A 128 14.26 2.69 -3.65
C ASP A 128 12.90 2.27 -3.09
N VAL A 129 12.41 1.11 -3.51
CA VAL A 129 11.16 0.54 -2.98
C VAL A 129 11.32 0.19 -1.49
N TYR A 130 12.44 -0.41 -1.09
CA TYR A 130 12.75 -0.71 0.31
C TYR A 130 12.74 0.56 1.18
N LYS A 131 13.37 1.65 0.72
CA LYS A 131 13.37 2.93 1.45
C LYS A 131 11.95 3.46 1.64
N ASN A 132 11.11 3.42 0.61
CA ASN A 132 9.72 3.86 0.70
C ASN A 132 8.93 3.02 1.71
N ILE A 133 9.03 1.69 1.64
CA ILE A 133 8.40 0.78 2.59
C ILE A 133 8.87 1.04 4.01
N SER A 134 10.17 1.30 4.22
CA SER A 134 10.76 1.47 5.55
C SER A 134 10.17 2.64 6.35
N ARG A 135 9.59 3.64 5.65
CA ARG A 135 8.89 4.78 6.26
C ARG A 135 7.51 4.40 6.80
N ASN A 136 6.91 3.34 6.26
CA ASN A 136 5.61 2.82 6.71
C ASN A 136 5.74 1.85 7.90
N PHE A 137 6.95 1.63 8.43
CA PHE A 137 7.18 0.85 9.65
C PHE A 137 7.53 1.77 10.83
N ASN A 138 6.76 1.65 11.90
CA ASN A 138 7.05 2.23 13.21
C ASN A 138 8.11 1.38 13.95
N SER A 139 7.99 0.05 13.87
CA SER A 139 8.95 -0.90 14.44
C SER A 139 10.02 -1.29 13.43
N LYS A 140 11.26 -0.83 13.67
CA LYS A 140 12.41 -1.25 12.85
C LYS A 140 12.78 -2.73 13.05
N ALA A 141 12.34 -3.34 14.15
CA ALA A 141 12.45 -4.78 14.34
C ALA A 141 11.49 -5.52 13.39
N LYS A 142 10.20 -5.18 13.36
CA LYS A 142 9.22 -5.75 12.42
C LYS A 142 9.65 -5.52 10.96
N LEU A 143 10.23 -4.36 10.63
CA LEU A 143 10.80 -4.10 9.31
C LEU A 143 11.86 -5.14 8.90
N ARG A 144 12.87 -5.35 9.76
CA ARG A 144 14.00 -6.26 9.48
C ARG A 144 13.59 -7.73 9.47
N ASP A 145 12.59 -8.07 10.28
CA ASP A 145 12.04 -9.42 10.37
C ASP A 145 11.20 -9.77 9.12
N ARG A 146 10.35 -8.85 8.67
CA ARG A 146 9.34 -9.15 7.64
C ARG A 146 9.81 -8.83 6.23
N VAL A 147 10.59 -7.78 6.01
CA VAL A 147 11.01 -7.41 4.65
C VAL A 147 12.11 -8.35 4.18
N VAL A 148 11.77 -9.13 3.17
CA VAL A 148 12.62 -10.19 2.62
C VAL A 148 13.88 -9.58 1.99
N ASN A 149 15.04 -10.19 2.25
CA ASN A 149 16.31 -9.76 1.66
C ASN A 149 16.26 -9.79 0.12
N LYS A 150 16.97 -8.85 -0.52
CA LYS A 150 17.06 -8.75 -1.99
C LYS A 150 17.40 -10.07 -2.68
N SER A 151 18.27 -10.89 -2.08
CA SER A 151 18.66 -12.20 -2.62
C SER A 151 17.50 -13.18 -2.82
N PHE A 152 16.40 -13.03 -2.07
CA PHE A 152 15.18 -13.84 -2.22
C PHE A 152 14.07 -13.11 -3.02
N CYS A 153 14.36 -11.90 -3.49
CA CYS A 153 13.50 -11.10 -4.34
C CYS A 153 13.86 -11.31 -5.82
N LYS A 154 12.98 -10.88 -6.73
CA LYS A 154 13.23 -10.97 -8.17
C LYS A 154 12.67 -9.76 -8.91
N PRO A 155 13.19 -9.45 -10.11
CA PRO A 155 12.58 -8.45 -10.97
C PRO A 155 11.10 -8.75 -11.22
N LEU A 156 10.26 -7.72 -11.27
CA LEU A 156 8.84 -7.85 -11.58
C LEU A 156 8.63 -8.37 -13.02
N ILE A 157 9.44 -7.86 -13.94
CA ILE A 157 9.50 -8.29 -15.33
C ILE A 157 10.94 -8.76 -15.58
N SER A 158 11.10 -9.86 -16.31
CA SER A 158 12.41 -10.37 -16.72
C SER A 158 13.17 -9.29 -17.49
N PHE A 159 14.41 -9.01 -17.09
CA PHE A 159 15.28 -8.14 -17.86
C PHE A 159 15.65 -8.86 -19.16
N LEU A 160 15.36 -8.23 -20.29
CA LEU A 160 15.82 -8.65 -21.61
C LEU A 160 17.06 -7.81 -21.92
N GLU A 161 18.18 -8.49 -22.17
CA GLU A 161 19.47 -7.88 -22.57
C GLU A 161 19.41 -7.23 -23.96
#